data_AF-A0A1C6KVW9-F1
#
_entry.id   AF-A0A1C6KVW9-F1
#
_cell.length_a   1.000
_cell.length_b   1.000
_cell.length_c   1.000
_cell.angle_alpha   90.00
_cell.angle_beta   90.00
_cell.angle_gamma   90.00
#
_symmetry.space_group_name_H-M   'P 1'
#
loop_
_entity.id
_entity.type
_entity.pdbx_description
1 polymer ?
#
loop_
_entity_poly.entity_id
_entity_poly.type
_entity_poly.pdbx_seq_one_letter_code
_entity_poly.pdbx_strand_id
1 'polypeptide(L)'
;MSIEQIIFNLLNKSAHTWVRYWKKKEMSGLTMPGEYVEIRIFFLSGIELSDFFEAGFKIQTIQSKKIDADAYCDILLIREIN
;
A
#
# COMPACT_ATOMS: atom_id res chain seq x y z
N MET A 1 -8.38 7.25 10.41
CA MET A 1 -8.97 5.90 10.21
C MET A 1 -7.91 4.85 10.58
N SER A 2 -8.27 3.68 11.13
CA SER A 2 -7.27 2.62 11.37
C SER A 2 -6.80 2.02 10.04
N ILE A 3 -5.58 1.49 9.98
CA ILE A 3 -5.03 0.92 8.74
C ILE A 3 -5.86 -0.27 8.25
N GLU A 4 -6.39 -1.07 9.16
CA GLU A 4 -7.27 -2.19 8.86
C GLU A 4 -8.55 -1.73 8.14
N GLN A 5 -9.13 -0.61 8.58
CA GLN A 5 -10.33 -0.04 7.95
C GLN A 5 -10.03 0.55 6.57
N ILE A 6 -8.88 1.21 6.39
CA ILE A 6 -8.45 1.74 5.08
C ILE A 6 -8.27 0.58 4.09
N ILE A 7 -7.58 -0.49 4.51
CA ILE A 7 -7.37 -1.69 3.69
C ILE A 7 -8.72 -2.35 3.34
N PHE A 8 -9.62 -2.50 4.31
CA PHE A 8 -10.94 -3.08 4.09
C PHE A 8 -11.76 -2.26 3.08
N ASN A 9 -11.77 -0.93 3.21
CA ASN A 9 -12.47 -0.04 2.28
C ASN A 9 -11.90 -0.13 0.86
N LEU A 10 -10.58 -0.27 0.72
CA LEU A 10 -9.93 -0.45 -0.57
C LEU A 10 -10.30 -1.81 -1.21
N LEU A 11 -10.23 -2.90 -0.44
CA LEU A 11 -10.55 -4.25 -0.92
C LEU A 11 -12.03 -4.39 -1.35
N ASN A 12 -12.96 -3.68 -0.69
CA ASN A 12 -14.38 -3.71 -1.04
C ASN A 12 -14.71 -3.07 -2.40
N LYS A 13 -13.80 -2.32 -3.01
CA LYS A 13 -14.06 -1.63 -4.28
C LYS A 13 -13.85 -2.51 -5.51
N SER A 14 -13.01 -3.54 -5.42
CA SER A 14 -12.76 -4.44 -6.54
C SER A 14 -12.16 -5.77 -6.08
N ALA A 15 -12.74 -6.87 -6.55
CA ALA A 15 -12.24 -8.23 -6.32
C ALA A 15 -10.85 -8.48 -6.93
N HIS A 16 -10.39 -7.62 -7.83
CA HIS A 16 -9.06 -7.68 -8.44
C HIS A 16 -8.01 -6.85 -7.70
N THR A 17 -8.37 -6.26 -6.56
CA THR A 17 -7.42 -5.56 -5.71
C THR A 17 -6.75 -6.54 -4.78
N TRP A 18 -5.43 -6.49 -4.73
CA TRP A 18 -4.66 -7.24 -3.76
C TRP A 18 -3.89 -6.28 -2.86
N VAL A 19 -3.90 -6.56 -1.56
CA VAL A 19 -3.21 -5.76 -0.56
C VAL A 19 -2.41 -6.69 0.36
N ARG A 20 -1.16 -6.34 0.61
CA ARG A 20 -0.31 -6.97 1.63
C ARG A 20 0.13 -5.92 2.62
N TYR A 21 -0.10 -6.19 3.90
CA TYR A 21 0.29 -5.32 5.00
C TYR A 21 1.22 -6.05 5.95
N TRP A 22 2.30 -5.39 6.35
CA TRP A 22 3.23 -5.93 7.35
C TRP A 22 3.92 -4.82 8.13
N LYS A 23 4.36 -5.17 9.35
CA LYS A 23 5.26 -4.33 10.15
C LYS A 23 6.65 -4.93 10.12
N LYS A 24 7.65 -4.10 9.86
CA LYS A 24 9.06 -4.49 9.95
C LYS A 24 9.66 -3.84 11.18
N LYS A 25 10.23 -4.68 12.06
CA LYS A 25 11.10 -4.20 13.14
C LYS A 25 12.49 -3.96 12.59
N GLU A 26 13.21 -3.00 13.18
CA GLU A 26 14.60 -2.76 12.84
C GLU A 26 15.41 -4.06 13.01
N MET A 27 16.09 -4.47 11.93
CA MET A 27 17.15 -5.47 11.99
C MET A 27 18.49 -4.76 11.96
N SER A 28 19.14 -4.64 13.13
CA SER A 28 20.55 -4.29 13.30
C SER A 28 21.05 -3.12 12.43
N GLY A 29 20.31 -2.00 12.36
CA GLY A 29 20.67 -0.81 11.59
C GLY A 29 20.64 -0.95 10.05
N LEU A 30 20.23 -2.11 9.52
CA LEU A 30 20.20 -2.38 8.08
C LEU A 30 18.84 -2.11 7.44
N THR A 31 17.79 -1.95 8.24
CA THR A 31 16.42 -1.85 7.74
C THR A 31 15.65 -0.80 8.51
N MET A 32 14.96 0.09 7.80
CA MET A 32 14.12 1.10 8.43
C MET A 32 12.92 0.41 9.10
N PRO A 33 12.70 0.63 10.41
CA PRO A 33 11.49 0.17 11.07
C PRO A 33 10.28 0.90 10.48
N GLY A 34 9.21 0.18 10.22
CA GLY A 34 8.09 0.76 9.50
C GLY A 34 6.91 -0.19 9.32
N GLU A 35 5.76 0.40 9.07
CA GLU A 35 4.62 -0.28 8.48
C GLU A 35 4.64 -0.11 6.98
N TYR A 36 4.27 -1.17 6.28
CA TYR A 36 4.30 -1.23 4.83
C TYR A 36 2.97 -1.74 4.32
N VAL A 37 2.50 -1.12 3.24
CA VAL A 37 1.34 -1.56 2.48
C VAL A 37 1.75 -1.69 1.04
N GLU A 38 1.63 -2.88 0.48
CA GLU A 38 1.79 -3.13 -0.94
C GLU A 38 0.40 -3.35 -1.55
N ILE A 39 0.10 -2.59 -2.59
CA ILE A 39 -1.19 -2.61 -3.29
C ILE A 39 -0.92 -2.98 -4.74
N ARG A 40 -1.64 -3.98 -5.26
CA ARG A 40 -1.78 -4.23 -6.69
C ARG A 40 -3.22 -3.97 -7.10
N ILE A 41 -3.40 -3.05 -8.05
CA ILE A 41 -4.73 -2.63 -8.49
C ILE A 41 -4.71 -2.16 -9.95
N PHE A 42 -5.83 -2.28 -10.66
CA PHE A 42 -5.99 -1.73 -12.01
C PHE A 42 -5.99 -0.20 -12.03
N PHE A 43 -6.68 0.41 -11.07
CA PHE A 43 -6.81 1.86 -10.93
C PHE A 43 -6.91 2.24 -9.46
N LEU A 44 -6.12 3.22 -9.02
CA LEU A 44 -6.20 3.80 -7.68
C LEU A 44 -6.50 5.30 -7.84
N SER A 45 -7.59 5.78 -7.25
CA SER A 45 -7.94 7.19 -7.29
C SER A 45 -7.22 7.97 -6.17
N GLY A 46 -7.22 9.30 -6.29
CA GLY A 46 -6.68 10.17 -5.25
C GLY A 46 -7.43 10.06 -3.91
N ILE A 47 -8.69 9.64 -3.91
CA ILE A 47 -9.48 9.49 -2.67
C ILE A 47 -8.93 8.35 -1.83
N GLU A 48 -8.65 7.19 -2.43
CA GLU A 48 -8.09 6.07 -1.66
C GLU A 48 -6.66 6.38 -1.18
N LEU A 49 -5.87 7.07 -2.00
CA LEU A 49 -4.53 7.51 -1.58
C LEU A 49 -4.57 8.50 -0.41
N SER A 50 -5.57 9.38 -0.36
CA SER A 50 -5.73 10.36 0.73
C SER A 50 -5.85 9.68 2.08
N ASP A 51 -6.67 8.62 2.18
CA ASP A 51 -6.84 7.87 3.43
C ASP A 51 -5.51 7.31 3.96
N PHE A 52 -4.66 6.79 3.07
CA PHE A 52 -3.32 6.31 3.44
C PHE A 52 -2.40 7.46 3.88
N PHE A 53 -2.45 8.61 3.20
CA PHE A 53 -1.63 9.77 3.55
C PHE A 53 -2.04 10.37 4.90
N GLU A 54 -3.34 10.46 5.17
CA GLU A 54 -3.87 10.88 6.48
C GLU A 54 -3.48 9.92 7.60
N ALA A 55 -3.31 8.63 7.28
CA ALA A 55 -2.77 7.64 8.22
C ALA A 55 -1.24 7.73 8.39
N GLY A 56 -0.55 8.61 7.68
CA GLY A 56 0.88 8.85 7.78
C GLY A 56 1.74 8.00 6.85
N PHE A 57 1.13 7.28 5.89
CA PHE A 57 1.88 6.57 4.87
C PHE A 57 2.37 7.53 3.79
N LYS A 58 3.52 7.21 3.19
CA LYS A 58 4.10 7.88 2.02
C LYS A 58 4.29 6.87 0.92
N ILE A 59 4.23 7.33 -0.33
CA ILE A 59 4.58 6.48 -1.48
C ILE A 59 6.09 6.25 -1.48
N GLN A 60 6.49 4.99 -1.40
CA GLN A 60 7.86 4.55 -1.59
C GLN A 60 8.13 4.28 -3.08
N THR A 61 7.24 3.55 -3.75
CA THR A 61 7.36 3.25 -5.18
C THR A 61 6.00 3.12 -5.86
N ILE A 62 5.97 3.42 -7.16
CA ILE A 62 4.87 3.15 -8.08
C ILE A 62 5.46 2.46 -9.30
N GLN A 63 4.91 1.32 -9.69
CA GLN A 63 5.34 0.59 -10.86
C GLN A 63 4.16 0.01 -11.62
N SER A 64 4.04 0.38 -12.90
CA SER A 64 3.13 -0.30 -13.81
C SER A 64 3.64 -1.70 -14.13
N LYS A 65 2.76 -2.70 -14.09
CA LYS A 65 3.04 -4.07 -14.53
C LYS A 65 2.01 -4.50 -15.56
N LYS A 66 2.49 -5.16 -16.62
CA LYS A 66 1.64 -5.87 -17.57
C LYS A 66 1.82 -7.36 -17.33
N ILE A 67 0.72 -8.06 -17.10
CA ILE A 67 0.68 -9.52 -16.93
C ILE A 67 -0.31 -10.02 -17.96
N ASP A 68 0.20 -10.67 -19.01
CA ASP A 68 -0.59 -11.10 -20.18
C ASP A 68 -1.41 -9.95 -20.80
N ALA A 69 -2.74 -10.06 -20.78
CA ALA A 69 -3.65 -9.04 -21.30
C ALA A 69 -3.95 -7.93 -20.28
N ASP A 70 -3.62 -8.12 -19.00
CA ASP A 70 -3.97 -7.21 -17.92
C ASP A 70 -2.86 -6.20 -17.63
N ALA A 71 -3.24 -5.00 -17.24
CA ALA A 71 -2.35 -3.96 -16.76
C ALA A 71 -2.70 -3.55 -15.32
N TYR A 72 -1.71 -3.61 -14.44
CA TYR A 72 -1.84 -3.27 -13.03
C TYR A 72 -0.84 -2.19 -12.64
N CYS A 73 -1.09 -1.56 -11.50
CA CYS A 73 -0.15 -0.71 -10.81
C CYS A 73 0.19 -1.36 -9.46
N ASP A 74 1.47 -1.62 -9.23
CA ASP A 74 2.02 -1.98 -7.93
C ASP A 74 2.44 -0.70 -7.21
N ILE A 75 1.94 -0.49 -5.99
CA ILE A 75 2.22 0.68 -5.18
C ILE A 75 2.72 0.20 -3.82
N LEU A 76 3.90 0.66 -3.43
CA LEU A 76 4.43 0.45 -2.09
C LEU A 76 4.29 1.73 -1.29
N LEU A 77 3.61 1.63 -0.16
CA LEU A 77 3.43 2.67 0.83
C LEU A 77 4.22 2.31 2.10
N ILE A 78 4.78 3.31 2.76
CA ILE A 78 5.54 3.15 4.00
C ILE A 78 5.14 4.21 5.03
N ARG A 79 5.06 3.79 6.29
CA ARG A 79 4.93 4.66 7.45
C ARG A 79 6.03 4.29 8.44
N GLU A 80 6.89 5.24 8.77
CA GLU A 80 7.91 5.04 9.81
C GLU A 80 7.24 4.81 11.17
N ILE A 81 7.78 3.87 11.95
CA ILE A 81 7.37 3.65 13.34
C ILE A 81 8.55 4.09 14.21
N ASN A 82 8.30 5.07 15.09
CA ASN A 82 9.26 5.50 16.11
C ASN A 82 9.37 4.47 17.23
#